data_AF-A0A929X0P1-F1
#
_entry.id   AF-A0A929X0P1-F1
#
_cell.length_a   1.000
_cell.length_b   1.000
_cell.length_c   1.000
_cell.angle_alpha   90.00
_cell.angle_beta   90.00
_cell.angle_gamma   90.00
#
_symmetry.space_group_name_H-M   'P 1'
#
loop_
_entity.id
_entity.type
_entity.pdbx_description
1 polymer ?
#
loop_
_entity_poly.entity_id
_entity_poly.type
_entity_poly.pdbx_seq_one_letter_code
_entity_poly.pdbx_strand_id
1 'polypeptide(L)'
;MTVNSNIETTLKSGDTEEWLDLYFTRPLGYLWAKLFARLHVHPNIVTIFSIFLGVGAGFCFYFEDLRWTVCGICLLVWANIYDSCDGQLARMTGQKTKLGRILDGFAGDAWFFTIYFFICLRLTPVWGVWIWLLAALAGLICHAKQCQLADYYRNVHLFVLKGKSGSELDSSAKVKADYETLRWGNDFIQKLFLYFYIGYTKSQEQMTPSFQHLRAALQAKIGEQSWPEQLRKDFRQGSLPLMKYANILTFNTRAIVLYISLLCFVPWAYFIFEITVMNVLFFYMRQRHEQLCRQLYQNLPTYEASI
;
A
#
# COMPACT_ATOMS: atom_id res chain seq x y z
N MET A 1 -0.10 22.79 -14.11
CA MET A 1 -1.53 22.45 -14.26
C MET A 1 -2.05 22.10 -12.87
N THR A 2 -2.96 22.90 -12.34
CA THR A 2 -3.41 22.84 -10.94
C THR A 2 -4.43 21.71 -10.77
N VAL A 3 -4.15 20.79 -9.84
CA VAL A 3 -5.14 19.83 -9.34
C VAL A 3 -6.28 20.65 -8.70
N ASN A 4 -7.53 20.26 -8.95
CA ASN A 4 -8.70 21.00 -8.46
C ASN A 4 -8.66 21.07 -6.92
N SER A 5 -8.81 22.25 -6.31
CA SER A 5 -8.61 22.48 -4.85
C SER A 5 -9.48 21.57 -3.97
N ASN A 6 -10.64 21.15 -4.48
CA ASN A 6 -11.55 20.24 -3.80
C ASN A 6 -11.08 18.78 -3.76
N ILE A 7 -10.14 18.38 -4.63
CA ILE A 7 -9.52 17.05 -4.60
C ILE A 7 -8.38 17.04 -3.58
N GLU A 8 -7.59 18.12 -3.50
CA GLU A 8 -6.45 18.24 -2.59
C GLU A 8 -6.82 17.99 -1.12
N THR A 9 -7.99 18.46 -0.69
CA THR A 9 -8.51 18.26 0.67
C THR A 9 -8.85 16.79 0.98
N THR A 10 -8.99 15.96 -0.05
CA THR A 10 -9.26 14.52 0.09
C THR A 10 -8.02 13.64 -0.05
N LEU A 11 -6.86 14.21 -0.37
CA LEU A 11 -5.59 13.47 -0.51
C LEU A 11 -4.97 13.17 0.86
N LYS A 12 -4.27 12.03 0.99
CA LYS A 12 -3.53 11.71 2.22
C LYS A 12 -2.32 12.64 2.37
N SER A 13 -1.58 12.92 1.29
CA SER A 13 -0.50 13.92 1.23
C SER A 13 0.00 14.10 -0.20
N GLY A 14 0.19 15.34 -0.67
CA GLY A 14 0.76 15.59 -2.00
C GLY A 14 2.14 14.95 -2.22
N ASP A 15 2.97 14.83 -1.18
CA ASP A 15 4.34 14.29 -1.25
C ASP A 15 4.39 12.78 -1.58
N THR A 16 3.28 12.05 -1.38
CA THR A 16 3.23 10.59 -1.54
C THR A 16 2.34 10.13 -2.70
N GLU A 17 1.58 11.01 -3.33
CA GLU A 17 0.65 10.59 -4.39
C GLU A 17 1.40 10.39 -5.71
N GLU A 18 0.96 9.40 -6.47
CA GLU A 18 1.48 9.12 -7.80
C GLU A 18 0.88 10.02 -8.86
N TRP A 19 1.62 10.26 -9.95
CA TRP A 19 1.11 11.02 -11.07
C TRP A 19 -0.18 10.40 -11.64
N LEU A 20 -0.23 9.08 -11.84
CA LEU A 20 -1.41 8.40 -12.38
C LEU A 20 -2.60 8.55 -11.43
N ASP A 21 -2.39 8.39 -10.13
CA ASP A 21 -3.45 8.60 -9.15
C ASP A 21 -3.96 10.03 -9.16
N LEU A 22 -3.06 11.02 -9.13
CA LEU A 22 -3.43 12.44 -9.08
C LEU A 22 -4.28 12.89 -10.27
N TYR A 23 -4.00 12.38 -11.47
CA TYR A 23 -4.64 12.86 -12.70
C TYR A 23 -5.72 11.92 -13.24
N PHE A 24 -5.73 10.65 -12.86
CA PHE A 24 -6.67 9.66 -13.39
C PHE A 24 -7.55 9.05 -12.29
N THR A 25 -6.96 8.30 -11.35
CA THR A 25 -7.71 7.51 -10.36
C THR A 25 -8.45 8.42 -9.37
N ARG A 26 -7.78 9.43 -8.81
CA ARG A 26 -8.32 10.33 -7.77
C ARG A 26 -9.43 11.25 -8.28
N PRO A 27 -9.34 11.88 -9.47
CA PRO A 27 -10.43 12.68 -9.99
C PRO A 27 -11.69 11.86 -10.27
N LEU A 28 -11.54 10.68 -10.90
CA LEU A 28 -12.66 9.79 -11.19
C LEU A 28 -13.27 9.23 -9.89
N GLY A 29 -12.42 8.78 -8.96
CA GLY A 29 -12.86 8.33 -7.64
C GLY A 29 -13.63 9.41 -6.89
N TYR A 30 -13.22 10.68 -7.02
CA TYR A 30 -13.88 11.79 -6.34
C TYR A 30 -15.26 12.10 -6.92
N LEU A 31 -15.44 11.94 -8.23
CA LEU A 31 -16.76 12.05 -8.87
C LEU A 31 -17.71 10.97 -8.36
N TRP A 32 -17.24 9.73 -8.26
CA TRP A 32 -18.00 8.63 -7.65
C TRP A 32 -18.28 8.89 -6.16
N ALA A 33 -17.30 9.38 -5.41
CA ALA A 33 -17.47 9.69 -3.98
C ALA A 33 -18.55 10.76 -3.78
N LYS A 34 -18.59 11.79 -4.63
CA LYS A 34 -19.69 12.78 -4.62
C LYS A 34 -21.05 12.17 -4.90
N LEU A 35 -21.13 11.30 -5.90
CA LEU A 35 -22.38 10.61 -6.26
C LEU A 35 -22.85 9.73 -5.09
N PHE A 36 -21.97 8.89 -4.55
CA PHE A 36 -22.27 7.99 -3.44
C PHE A 36 -22.57 8.72 -2.14
N ALA A 37 -21.93 9.86 -1.87
CA ALA A 37 -22.30 10.73 -0.76
C ALA A 37 -23.75 11.24 -0.89
N ARG A 38 -24.18 11.65 -2.09
CA ARG A 38 -25.57 12.06 -2.34
C ARG A 38 -26.57 10.91 -2.21
N LEU A 39 -26.14 9.70 -2.56
CA LEU A 39 -26.94 8.48 -2.46
C LEU A 39 -26.88 7.82 -1.07
N HIS A 40 -26.16 8.41 -0.11
CA HIS A 40 -25.97 7.88 1.25
C HIS A 40 -25.39 6.45 1.28
N VAL A 41 -24.55 6.11 0.30
CA VAL A 41 -23.86 4.81 0.25
C VAL A 41 -22.72 4.80 1.26
N HIS A 42 -22.58 3.70 2.01
CA HIS A 42 -21.52 3.55 2.99
C HIS A 42 -20.18 3.17 2.31
N PRO A 43 -19.02 3.73 2.70
CA PRO A 43 -17.70 3.43 2.12
C PRO A 43 -17.40 1.94 1.98
N ASN A 44 -17.60 1.15 3.05
CA ASN A 44 -17.37 -0.30 3.02
C ASN A 44 -18.12 -1.05 1.90
N ILE A 45 -19.29 -0.56 1.46
CA ILE A 45 -20.03 -1.16 0.34
C ILE A 45 -19.25 -0.96 -0.95
N VAL A 46 -18.68 0.24 -1.15
CA VAL A 46 -17.85 0.56 -2.31
C VAL A 46 -16.58 -0.32 -2.33
N THR A 47 -15.94 -0.51 -1.17
CA THR A 47 -14.81 -1.44 -1.01
C THR A 47 -15.18 -2.87 -1.43
N ILE A 48 -16.33 -3.38 -0.96
CA ILE A 48 -16.82 -4.73 -1.31
C ILE A 48 -17.07 -4.85 -2.81
N PHE A 49 -17.70 -3.85 -3.44
CA PHE A 49 -17.86 -3.85 -4.90
C PHE A 49 -16.53 -3.87 -5.63
N SER A 50 -15.55 -3.13 -5.14
CA SER A 50 -14.20 -3.11 -5.68
C SER A 50 -13.55 -4.50 -5.67
N ILE A 51 -13.71 -5.25 -4.56
CA ILE A 51 -13.27 -6.65 -4.46
C ILE A 51 -13.89 -7.52 -5.56
N PHE A 52 -15.20 -7.44 -5.76
CA PHE A 52 -15.88 -8.22 -6.81
C PHE A 52 -15.39 -7.86 -8.21
N LEU A 53 -15.14 -6.57 -8.49
CA LEU A 53 -14.59 -6.14 -9.77
C LEU A 53 -13.17 -6.69 -10.00
N GLY A 54 -12.31 -6.63 -8.98
CA GLY A 54 -10.95 -7.19 -9.06
C GLY A 54 -10.93 -8.72 -9.21
N VAL A 55 -11.80 -9.43 -8.51
CA VAL A 55 -11.99 -10.88 -8.68
C VAL A 55 -12.48 -11.21 -10.09
N GLY A 56 -13.45 -10.45 -10.60
CA GLY A 56 -13.94 -10.55 -11.97
C GLY A 56 -12.85 -10.31 -13.00
N ALA A 57 -11.97 -9.33 -12.77
CA ALA A 57 -10.81 -9.10 -13.63
C ALA A 57 -9.86 -10.29 -13.68
N GLY A 58 -9.53 -10.88 -12.53
CA GLY A 58 -8.72 -12.10 -12.46
C GLY A 58 -9.37 -13.25 -13.25
N PHE A 59 -10.67 -13.48 -13.09
CA PHE A 59 -11.40 -14.48 -13.87
C PHE A 59 -11.32 -14.21 -15.38
N CYS A 60 -11.45 -12.95 -15.82
CA CYS A 60 -11.28 -12.61 -17.24
C CYS A 60 -9.87 -12.91 -17.75
N PHE A 61 -8.83 -12.73 -16.94
CA PHE A 61 -7.44 -13.00 -17.33
C PHE A 61 -7.10 -14.50 -17.46
N TYR A 62 -7.98 -15.39 -17.00
CA TYR A 62 -7.87 -16.83 -17.27
C TYR A 62 -7.96 -17.14 -18.77
N PHE A 63 -8.81 -16.44 -19.51
CA PHE A 63 -9.04 -16.72 -20.93
C PHE A 63 -7.95 -16.08 -21.79
N GLU A 64 -7.60 -16.77 -22.89
CA GLU A 64 -6.53 -16.29 -23.77
C GLU A 64 -6.98 -15.20 -24.73
N ASP A 65 -8.28 -15.12 -25.01
CA ASP A 65 -8.81 -14.17 -25.99
C ASP A 65 -8.58 -12.72 -25.58
N LEU A 66 -8.22 -11.91 -26.57
CA LEU A 66 -8.01 -10.47 -26.38
C LEU A 66 -9.25 -9.77 -25.82
N ARG A 67 -10.46 -10.21 -26.17
CA ARG A 67 -11.73 -9.64 -25.68
C ARG A 67 -11.86 -9.78 -24.17
N TRP A 68 -11.54 -10.96 -23.64
CA TRP A 68 -11.54 -11.22 -22.20
C TRP A 68 -10.42 -10.46 -21.51
N THR A 69 -9.23 -10.37 -22.12
CA THR A 69 -8.12 -9.57 -21.61
C THR A 69 -8.52 -8.09 -21.48
N VAL A 70 -9.09 -7.48 -22.51
CA VAL A 70 -9.55 -6.07 -22.47
C VAL A 70 -10.65 -5.88 -21.43
N CYS A 71 -11.61 -6.80 -21.33
CA CYS A 71 -12.65 -6.76 -20.30
C CYS A 71 -12.04 -6.78 -18.88
N GLY A 72 -11.09 -7.69 -18.64
CA GLY A 72 -10.39 -7.78 -17.35
C GLY A 72 -9.60 -6.53 -17.01
N ILE A 73 -8.94 -5.91 -17.99
CA ILE A 73 -8.23 -4.62 -17.80
C ILE A 73 -9.24 -3.54 -17.38
N CYS A 74 -10.36 -3.41 -18.09
CA CYS A 74 -11.41 -2.44 -17.75
C CYS A 74 -11.98 -2.67 -16.34
N LEU A 75 -12.23 -3.91 -15.96
CA LEU A 75 -12.71 -4.27 -14.62
C LEU A 75 -11.70 -3.91 -13.53
N LEU A 76 -10.40 -4.20 -13.75
CA LEU A 76 -9.37 -3.89 -12.77
C LEU A 76 -9.14 -2.39 -12.62
N VAL A 77 -9.18 -1.63 -13.73
CA VAL A 77 -9.14 -0.16 -13.70
C VAL A 77 -10.34 0.39 -12.92
N TRP A 78 -11.53 -0.17 -13.11
CA TRP A 78 -12.72 0.23 -12.35
C TRP A 78 -12.58 -0.09 -10.86
N ALA A 79 -12.10 -1.28 -10.50
CA ALA A 79 -11.79 -1.63 -9.11
C ALA A 79 -10.88 -0.56 -8.46
N ASN A 80 -9.78 -0.18 -9.12
CA ASN A 80 -8.86 0.85 -8.62
C ASN A 80 -9.55 2.23 -8.42
N ILE A 81 -10.47 2.60 -9.30
CA ILE A 81 -11.26 3.83 -9.14
C ILE A 81 -12.17 3.75 -7.90
N TYR A 82 -12.80 2.60 -7.65
CA TYR A 82 -13.68 2.40 -6.50
C TYR A 82 -12.92 2.33 -5.17
N ASP A 83 -11.73 1.77 -5.16
CA ASP A 83 -10.82 1.79 -4.02
C ASP A 83 -10.40 3.23 -3.66
N SER A 84 -10.03 4.05 -4.66
CA SER A 84 -9.82 5.47 -4.39
C SER A 84 -11.10 6.19 -3.91
N CYS A 85 -12.25 5.81 -4.46
CA CYS A 85 -13.55 6.39 -4.13
C CYS A 85 -13.94 6.12 -2.67
N ASP A 86 -13.76 4.90 -2.16
CA ASP A 86 -14.18 4.56 -0.80
C ASP A 86 -13.44 5.39 0.27
N GLY A 87 -12.15 5.62 0.08
CA GLY A 87 -11.31 6.36 0.99
C GLY A 87 -11.64 7.84 0.95
N GLN A 88 -11.91 8.38 -0.25
CA GLN A 88 -12.38 9.76 -0.42
C GLN A 88 -13.77 9.95 0.20
N LEU A 89 -14.68 9.01 -0.02
CA LEU A 89 -16.03 9.02 0.54
C LEU A 89 -15.98 8.99 2.07
N ALA A 90 -15.20 8.07 2.67
CA ALA A 90 -15.03 7.99 4.12
C ALA A 90 -14.45 9.26 4.74
N ARG A 91 -13.54 9.95 4.03
CA ARG A 91 -12.99 11.25 4.46
C ARG A 91 -14.02 12.37 4.34
N MET A 92 -14.80 12.39 3.26
CA MET A 92 -15.82 13.43 3.01
C MET A 92 -17.03 13.31 3.94
N THR A 93 -17.46 12.10 4.28
CA THR A 93 -18.65 11.86 5.13
C THR A 93 -18.32 11.67 6.60
N GLY A 94 -17.04 11.63 6.97
CA GLY A 94 -16.60 11.33 8.34
C GLY A 94 -16.80 9.87 8.76
N GLN A 95 -17.20 8.97 7.85
CA GLN A 95 -17.52 7.56 8.13
C GLN A 95 -16.28 6.66 8.14
N LYS A 96 -15.23 7.05 8.86
CA LYS A 96 -14.04 6.21 9.04
C LYS A 96 -14.33 5.12 10.07
N THR A 97 -14.26 3.86 9.67
CA THR A 97 -14.49 2.71 10.56
C THR A 97 -13.28 1.79 10.62
N LYS A 98 -13.10 1.08 11.76
CA LYS A 98 -12.06 0.05 11.89
C LYS A 98 -12.25 -1.05 10.85
N LEU A 99 -13.48 -1.54 10.69
CA LEU A 99 -13.82 -2.57 9.70
C LEU A 99 -13.53 -2.11 8.26
N GLY A 100 -13.83 -0.85 7.93
CA GLY A 100 -13.51 -0.28 6.62
C GLY A 100 -12.01 -0.32 6.33
N ARG A 101 -11.16 0.03 7.30
CA ARG A 101 -9.70 -0.07 7.14
C ARG A 101 -9.22 -1.52 6.93
N ILE A 102 -9.85 -2.47 7.61
CA ILE A 102 -9.52 -3.91 7.44
C ILE A 102 -9.88 -4.36 6.02
N LEU A 103 -11.08 -3.98 5.55
CA LEU A 103 -11.56 -4.33 4.22
C LEU A 103 -10.74 -3.66 3.12
N ASP A 104 -10.37 -2.39 3.29
CA ASP A 104 -9.51 -1.61 2.39
C ASP A 104 -8.15 -2.30 2.19
N GLY A 105 -7.48 -2.66 3.30
CA GLY A 105 -6.23 -3.43 3.23
C GLY A 105 -6.37 -4.82 2.60
N PHE A 106 -7.48 -5.51 2.86
CA PHE A 106 -7.75 -6.85 2.30
C PHE A 106 -8.11 -6.81 0.81
N ALA A 107 -8.69 -5.71 0.32
CA ALA A 107 -9.18 -5.64 -1.05
C ALA A 107 -8.06 -5.82 -2.08
N GLY A 108 -6.94 -5.11 -1.91
CA GLY A 108 -5.78 -5.24 -2.79
C GLY A 108 -5.18 -6.65 -2.79
N ASP A 109 -5.07 -7.28 -1.61
CA ASP A 109 -4.58 -8.65 -1.48
C ASP A 109 -5.49 -9.65 -2.21
N ALA A 110 -6.82 -9.47 -2.10
CA ALA A 110 -7.79 -10.30 -2.79
C ALA A 110 -7.65 -10.19 -4.32
N TRP A 111 -7.50 -8.97 -4.86
CA TRP A 111 -7.33 -8.78 -6.31
C TRP A 111 -6.09 -9.51 -6.84
N PHE A 112 -4.94 -9.27 -6.22
CA PHE A 112 -3.69 -9.89 -6.69
C PHE A 112 -3.70 -11.40 -6.51
N PHE A 113 -4.22 -11.92 -5.40
CA PHE A 113 -4.38 -13.36 -5.22
C PHE A 113 -5.19 -13.98 -6.36
N THR A 114 -6.36 -13.40 -6.66
CA THR A 114 -7.23 -13.91 -7.71
C THR A 114 -6.61 -13.80 -9.11
N ILE A 115 -5.95 -12.68 -9.41
CA ILE A 115 -5.22 -12.49 -10.67
C ILE A 115 -4.12 -13.54 -10.84
N TYR A 116 -3.29 -13.75 -9.81
CA TYR A 116 -2.20 -14.73 -9.84
C TYR A 116 -2.76 -16.14 -10.03
N PHE A 117 -3.82 -16.49 -9.28
CA PHE A 117 -4.47 -17.79 -9.35
C PHE A 117 -4.99 -18.11 -10.76
N PHE A 118 -5.75 -17.19 -11.37
CA PHE A 118 -6.31 -17.43 -12.71
C PHE A 118 -5.27 -17.41 -13.82
N ILE A 119 -4.21 -16.59 -13.71
CA ILE A 119 -3.08 -16.65 -14.64
C ILE A 119 -2.33 -17.99 -14.51
N CYS A 120 -2.16 -18.50 -13.29
CA CYS A 120 -1.54 -19.83 -13.09
C CYS A 120 -2.40 -20.94 -13.69
N LEU A 121 -3.72 -20.89 -13.49
CA LEU A 121 -4.65 -21.84 -14.12
C LEU A 121 -4.51 -21.81 -15.65
N ARG A 122 -4.51 -20.62 -16.26
CA ARG A 122 -4.32 -20.44 -17.70
C ARG A 122 -3.04 -21.09 -18.20
N LEU A 123 -1.94 -20.91 -17.46
CA LEU A 123 -0.62 -21.38 -17.85
C LEU A 123 -0.32 -22.84 -17.46
N THR A 124 -1.16 -23.46 -16.64
CA THR A 124 -0.98 -24.83 -16.14
C THR A 124 -0.82 -25.87 -17.26
N PRO A 125 -1.57 -25.83 -18.39
CA PRO A 125 -1.38 -26.80 -19.47
C PRO A 125 0.03 -26.80 -20.09
N VAL A 126 0.75 -25.66 -20.02
CA VAL A 126 2.10 -25.51 -20.61
C VAL A 126 3.19 -25.64 -19.56
N TRP A 127 2.99 -25.06 -18.37
CA TRP A 127 4.02 -24.97 -17.31
C TRP A 127 3.85 -26.01 -16.19
N GLY A 128 2.69 -26.66 -16.09
CA GLY A 128 2.37 -27.58 -15.01
C GLY A 128 2.52 -26.92 -13.63
N VAL A 129 3.14 -27.62 -12.69
CA VAL A 129 3.35 -27.14 -11.31
C VAL A 129 4.32 -25.96 -11.22
N TRP A 130 5.19 -25.76 -12.21
CA TRP A 130 6.26 -24.75 -12.13
C TRP A 130 5.73 -23.32 -12.13
N ILE A 131 4.60 -23.05 -12.81
CA ILE A 131 4.00 -21.70 -12.77
C ILE A 131 3.47 -21.37 -11.37
N TRP A 132 2.93 -22.36 -10.66
CA TRP A 132 2.44 -22.19 -9.29
C TRP A 132 3.57 -21.89 -8.32
N LEU A 133 4.72 -22.58 -8.45
CA LEU A 133 5.91 -22.32 -7.64
C LEU A 133 6.47 -20.92 -7.94
N LEU A 134 6.53 -20.52 -9.21
CA LEU A 134 6.96 -19.20 -9.63
C LEU A 134 6.03 -18.11 -9.07
N ALA A 135 4.72 -18.30 -9.19
CA ALA A 135 3.72 -17.36 -8.67
C ALA A 135 3.71 -17.30 -7.13
N ALA A 136 3.97 -18.41 -6.44
CA ALA A 136 4.11 -18.42 -4.99
C ALA A 136 5.35 -17.60 -4.54
N LEU A 137 6.48 -17.76 -5.23
CA LEU A 137 7.68 -16.95 -4.99
C LEU A 137 7.42 -15.46 -5.30
N ALA A 138 6.79 -15.17 -6.44
CA ALA A 138 6.46 -13.82 -6.86
C ALA A 138 5.48 -13.14 -5.88
N GLY A 139 4.39 -13.81 -5.51
CA GLY A 139 3.31 -13.24 -4.71
C GLY A 139 3.57 -13.28 -3.21
N LEU A 140 3.80 -14.46 -2.65
CA LEU A 140 3.86 -14.64 -1.19
C LEU A 140 5.16 -14.13 -0.58
N ILE A 141 6.26 -14.17 -1.35
CA ILE A 141 7.59 -13.77 -0.86
C ILE A 141 7.95 -12.37 -1.35
N CYS A 142 7.94 -12.14 -2.67
CA CYS A 142 8.42 -10.88 -3.24
C CYS A 142 7.39 -9.75 -3.07
N HIS A 143 6.24 -9.85 -3.73
CA HIS A 143 5.18 -8.84 -3.74
C HIS A 143 4.80 -8.42 -2.32
N ALA A 144 4.46 -9.37 -1.46
CA ALA A 144 3.99 -9.09 -0.10
C ALA A 144 5.00 -8.25 0.70
N LYS A 145 6.31 -8.56 0.61
CA LYS A 145 7.38 -7.82 1.29
C LYS A 145 7.62 -6.45 0.65
N GLN A 146 7.53 -6.38 -0.68
CA GLN A 146 7.69 -5.13 -1.43
C GLN A 146 6.62 -4.11 -1.04
N CYS A 147 5.35 -4.50 -1.06
CA CYS A 147 4.23 -3.65 -0.66
C CYS A 147 4.31 -3.25 0.81
N GLN A 148 4.61 -4.20 1.71
CA GLN A 148 4.82 -3.95 3.14
C GLN A 148 5.84 -2.84 3.40
N LEU A 149 7.01 -2.89 2.75
CA LEU A 149 8.07 -1.93 2.97
C LEU A 149 7.75 -0.57 2.35
N ALA A 150 7.18 -0.56 1.14
CA ALA A 150 6.78 0.67 0.46
C ALA A 150 5.72 1.44 1.29
N ASP A 151 4.69 0.73 1.75
CA ASP A 151 3.67 1.28 2.65
C ASP A 151 4.28 1.79 3.96
N TYR A 152 5.21 1.02 4.56
CA TYR A 152 5.87 1.43 5.79
C TYR A 152 6.63 2.76 5.62
N TYR A 153 7.47 2.89 4.58
CA TYR A 153 8.23 4.12 4.38
C TYR A 153 7.37 5.32 4.02
N ARG A 154 6.25 5.13 3.30
CA ARG A 154 5.26 6.20 3.10
C ARG A 154 4.69 6.65 4.44
N ASN A 155 4.30 5.72 5.31
CA ASN A 155 3.77 6.02 6.63
C ASN A 155 4.80 6.65 7.56
N VAL A 156 6.07 6.23 7.51
CA VAL A 156 7.17 6.88 8.22
C VAL A 156 7.35 8.32 7.75
N HIS A 157 7.35 8.56 6.43
CA HIS A 157 7.46 9.89 5.87
C HIS A 157 6.30 10.80 6.32
N LEU A 158 5.06 10.29 6.28
CA LEU A 158 3.89 11.00 6.79
C LEU A 158 3.97 11.25 8.31
N PHE A 159 4.50 10.30 9.08
CA PHE A 159 4.66 10.43 10.52
C PHE A 159 5.60 11.59 10.86
N VAL A 160 6.72 11.70 10.16
CA VAL A 160 7.68 12.79 10.37
C VAL A 160 7.09 14.15 9.96
N LEU A 161 6.27 14.20 8.89
CA LEU A 161 5.67 15.44 8.40
C LEU A 161 4.47 15.92 9.22
N LYS A 162 3.54 15.01 9.51
CA LYS A 162 2.20 15.31 10.04
C LYS A 162 1.98 14.80 11.46
N GLY A 163 2.95 14.09 12.03
CA GLY A 163 2.85 13.47 13.35
C GLY A 163 1.96 12.21 13.37
N LYS A 164 1.62 11.78 14.60
CA LYS A 164 0.80 10.58 14.85
C LYS A 164 -0.58 10.64 14.19
N SER A 165 -1.25 11.80 14.19
CA SER A 165 -2.62 11.94 13.67
C SER A 165 -2.69 11.93 12.14
N GLY A 166 -1.60 12.25 11.46
CA GLY A 166 -1.52 12.32 10.00
C GLY A 166 -0.83 11.13 9.34
N SER A 167 -0.48 10.08 10.10
CA SER A 167 0.15 8.86 9.58
C SER A 167 -0.54 7.62 10.12
N GLU A 168 -0.40 6.51 9.39
CA GLU A 168 -0.93 5.20 9.81
C GLU A 168 0.18 4.33 10.43
N LEU A 169 1.31 4.95 10.82
CA LEU A 169 2.45 4.27 11.40
C LEU A 169 2.11 3.73 12.79
N ASP A 170 2.09 2.41 12.93
CA ASP A 170 1.90 1.72 14.20
C ASP A 170 3.19 1.08 14.72
N SER A 171 3.13 0.40 15.87
CA SER A 171 4.20 -0.49 16.33
C SER A 171 3.64 -1.87 16.68
N SER A 172 4.43 -2.90 16.44
CA SER A 172 4.03 -4.29 16.74
C SER A 172 3.69 -4.48 18.22
N ALA A 173 4.40 -3.77 19.11
CA ALA A 173 4.11 -3.76 20.54
C ALA A 173 2.73 -3.19 20.87
N LYS A 174 2.35 -2.06 20.24
CA LYS A 174 1.05 -1.44 20.46
C LYS A 174 -0.08 -2.28 19.88
N VAL A 175 0.09 -2.77 18.64
CA VAL A 175 -0.89 -3.67 18.00
C VAL A 175 -1.10 -4.94 18.84
N LYS A 176 -0.03 -5.47 19.43
CA LYS A 176 -0.12 -6.63 20.34
C LYS A 176 -0.89 -6.28 21.61
N ALA A 177 -0.64 -5.12 22.22
CA ALA A 177 -1.40 -4.66 23.38
C ALA A 177 -2.90 -4.52 23.05
N ASP A 178 -3.22 -3.91 21.91
CA ASP A 178 -4.61 -3.79 21.43
C ASP A 178 -5.25 -5.17 21.23
N TYR A 179 -4.53 -6.13 20.63
CA TYR A 179 -4.98 -7.52 20.46
C TYR A 179 -5.30 -8.23 21.77
N GLU A 180 -4.50 -7.99 22.82
CA GLU A 180 -4.69 -8.59 24.15
C GLU A 180 -5.95 -8.05 24.85
N THR A 181 -6.42 -6.84 24.51
CA THR A 181 -7.67 -6.28 25.07
C THR A 181 -8.94 -6.92 24.49
N LEU A 182 -8.88 -7.48 23.28
CA LEU A 182 -10.04 -8.01 22.56
C LEU A 182 -10.39 -9.44 22.98
N ARG A 183 -11.66 -9.85 22.82
CA ARG A 183 -12.12 -11.23 23.10
C ARG A 183 -12.60 -11.93 21.84
N TRP A 184 -12.25 -13.22 21.68
CA TRP A 184 -12.65 -14.00 20.50
C TRP A 184 -14.16 -14.17 20.32
N GLY A 185 -14.94 -14.09 21.41
CA GLY A 185 -16.40 -14.17 21.33
C GLY A 185 -17.04 -12.94 20.69
N ASN A 186 -16.76 -11.76 21.23
CA ASN A 186 -17.45 -10.52 20.82
C ASN A 186 -16.71 -9.77 19.70
N ASP A 187 -15.39 -9.88 19.63
CA ASP A 187 -14.53 -9.08 18.75
C ASP A 187 -13.83 -9.94 17.68
N PHE A 188 -14.40 -11.09 17.32
CA PHE A 188 -13.76 -12.12 16.49
C PHE A 188 -13.02 -11.54 15.27
N ILE A 189 -13.72 -10.73 14.45
CA ILE A 189 -13.16 -10.16 13.22
C ILE A 189 -11.99 -9.21 13.51
N GLN A 190 -12.15 -8.33 14.49
CA GLN A 190 -11.11 -7.37 14.86
C GLN A 190 -9.89 -8.09 15.43
N LYS A 191 -10.12 -9.11 16.27
CA LYS A 191 -9.05 -9.90 16.87
C LYS A 191 -8.30 -10.73 15.84
N LEU A 192 -9.00 -11.32 14.88
CA LEU A 192 -8.40 -12.04 13.76
C LEU A 192 -7.55 -11.11 12.88
N PHE A 193 -8.06 -9.91 12.58
CA PHE A 193 -7.27 -8.91 11.85
C PHE A 193 -6.01 -8.52 12.61
N LEU A 194 -6.11 -8.17 13.89
CA LEU A 194 -4.94 -7.79 14.69
C LEU A 194 -3.94 -8.95 14.81
N TYR A 195 -4.40 -10.21 14.85
CA TYR A 195 -3.52 -11.38 14.83
C TYR A 195 -2.58 -11.37 13.62
N PHE A 196 -3.12 -11.17 12.41
CA PHE A 196 -2.31 -11.07 11.19
C PHE A 196 -1.51 -9.75 11.15
N TYR A 197 -2.11 -8.65 11.61
CA TYR A 197 -1.49 -7.33 11.60
C TYR A 197 -0.27 -7.23 12.54
N ILE A 198 -0.21 -8.01 13.62
CA ILE A 198 1.00 -8.16 14.46
C ILE A 198 2.15 -8.70 13.61
N GLY A 199 1.92 -9.75 12.83
CA GLY A 199 2.94 -10.34 11.95
C GLY A 199 3.40 -9.35 10.87
N TYR A 200 2.44 -8.64 10.27
CA TYR A 200 2.69 -7.59 9.28
C TYR A 200 3.57 -6.46 9.83
N THR A 201 3.18 -5.86 10.96
CA THR A 201 3.93 -4.76 11.59
C THR A 201 5.30 -5.20 12.09
N LYS A 202 5.41 -6.41 12.67
CA LYS A 202 6.69 -6.99 13.08
C LYS A 202 7.63 -7.20 11.88
N SER A 203 7.10 -7.67 10.76
CA SER A 203 7.84 -7.82 9.49
C SER A 203 8.35 -6.47 9.00
N GLN A 204 7.53 -5.42 9.01
CA GLN A 204 7.95 -4.06 8.66
C GLN A 204 9.08 -3.54 9.56
N GLU A 205 8.97 -3.72 10.88
CA GLU A 205 10.00 -3.32 11.84
C GLU A 205 11.32 -4.07 11.61
N GLN A 206 11.25 -5.39 11.40
CA GLN A 206 12.44 -6.22 11.11
C GLN A 206 13.14 -5.82 9.81
N MET A 207 12.39 -5.39 8.79
CA MET A 207 12.96 -4.90 7.54
C MET A 207 13.63 -3.54 7.68
N THR A 208 13.35 -2.78 8.74
CA THR A 208 13.77 -1.36 8.88
C THR A 208 14.57 -1.09 10.16
N PRO A 209 15.63 -1.87 10.47
CA PRO A 209 16.30 -1.82 11.77
C PRO A 209 16.87 -0.43 12.09
N SER A 210 17.51 0.24 11.14
CA SER A 210 18.13 1.55 11.35
C SER A 210 17.09 2.62 11.69
N PHE A 211 15.93 2.58 11.02
CA PHE A 211 14.82 3.44 11.38
C PHE A 211 14.31 3.14 12.80
N GLN A 212 14.20 1.87 13.19
CA GLN A 212 13.80 1.52 14.57
C GLN A 212 14.77 2.06 15.61
N HIS A 213 16.09 1.98 15.36
CA HIS A 213 17.09 2.54 16.28
C HIS A 213 16.97 4.07 16.38
N LEU A 214 16.83 4.76 15.25
CA LEU A 214 16.62 6.21 15.23
C LEU A 214 15.35 6.61 16.00
N ARG A 215 14.24 5.93 15.72
CA ARG A 215 12.94 6.18 16.35
C ARG A 215 12.99 5.93 17.86
N ALA A 216 13.60 4.83 18.30
CA ALA A 216 13.73 4.50 19.72
C ALA A 216 14.58 5.53 20.48
N ALA A 217 15.70 5.97 19.89
CA ALA A 217 16.57 6.98 20.48
C ALA A 217 15.88 8.34 20.62
N LEU A 218 15.12 8.75 19.60
CA LEU A 218 14.30 9.95 19.67
C LEU A 218 13.20 9.83 20.72
N GLN A 219 12.47 8.71 20.73
CA GLN A 219 11.40 8.49 21.70
C GLN A 219 11.93 8.51 23.15
N ALA A 220 13.13 7.98 23.41
CA ALA A 220 13.75 8.03 24.73
C ALA A 220 14.13 9.46 25.16
N LYS A 221 14.47 10.35 24.22
CA LYS A 221 14.92 11.72 24.50
C LYS A 221 13.79 12.74 24.57
N ILE A 222 12.90 12.75 23.56
CA ILE A 222 11.85 13.78 23.42
C ILE A 222 10.44 13.24 23.70
N GLY A 223 10.31 11.95 24.04
CA GLY A 223 9.03 11.33 24.38
C GLY A 223 8.04 11.35 23.21
N GLU A 224 6.85 11.91 23.45
CA GLU A 224 5.79 12.05 22.45
C GLU A 224 5.87 13.35 21.63
N GLN A 225 6.86 14.20 21.90
CA GLN A 225 7.01 15.46 21.18
C GLN A 225 7.34 15.23 19.71
N SER A 226 7.00 16.23 18.89
CA SER A 226 7.36 16.22 17.48
C SER A 226 8.87 16.27 17.31
N TRP A 227 9.38 15.61 16.27
CA TRP A 227 10.81 15.65 15.95
C TRP A 227 11.28 17.11 15.75
N PRO A 228 12.53 17.45 16.14
CA PRO A 228 13.09 18.78 15.93
C PRO A 228 12.93 19.24 14.48
N GLU A 229 12.67 20.52 14.26
CA GLU A 229 12.35 21.03 12.93
C GLU A 229 13.45 20.75 11.91
N GLN A 230 14.72 20.96 12.29
CA GLN A 230 15.85 20.69 11.41
C GLN A 230 15.97 19.20 11.07
N LEU A 231 15.77 18.32 12.06
CA LEU A 231 15.78 16.87 11.83
C LEU A 231 14.64 16.44 10.89
N ARG A 232 13.44 17.03 11.03
CA ARG A 232 12.32 16.78 10.11
C ARG A 232 12.63 17.23 8.69
N LYS A 233 13.27 18.39 8.52
CA LYS A 233 13.70 18.91 7.20
C LYS A 233 14.71 17.98 6.55
N ASP A 234 15.74 17.57 7.29
CA ASP A 234 16.80 16.70 6.78
C ASP A 234 16.26 15.30 6.45
N PHE A 235 15.37 14.76 7.29
CA PHE A 235 14.66 13.52 7.01
C PHE A 235 13.80 13.63 5.74
N ARG A 236 13.02 14.71 5.59
CA ARG A 236 12.19 14.92 4.39
C ARG A 236 13.05 15.02 3.14
N GLN A 237 14.16 15.75 3.19
CA GLN A 237 15.08 15.91 2.06
C GLN A 237 15.63 14.56 1.58
N GLY A 238 15.96 13.65 2.50
CA GLY A 238 16.45 12.32 2.16
C GLY A 238 15.35 11.33 1.76
N SER A 239 14.17 11.39 2.38
CA SER A 239 13.08 10.42 2.18
C SER A 239 12.16 10.76 1.00
N LEU A 240 11.93 12.03 0.69
CA LEU A 240 11.05 12.46 -0.40
C LEU A 240 11.47 11.90 -1.77
N PRO A 241 12.77 11.92 -2.18
CA PRO A 241 13.20 11.33 -3.45
C PRO A 241 12.99 9.81 -3.53
N LEU A 242 12.78 9.14 -2.39
CA LEU A 242 12.52 7.70 -2.33
C LEU A 242 11.04 7.36 -2.54
N MET A 243 10.13 8.33 -2.39
CA MET A 243 8.69 8.11 -2.56
C MET A 243 8.35 7.59 -3.95
N LYS A 244 9.08 8.01 -5.00
CA LYS A 244 8.88 7.46 -6.36
C LYS A 244 9.15 5.95 -6.45
N TYR A 245 10.07 5.40 -5.66
CA TYR A 245 10.32 3.96 -5.65
C TYR A 245 9.27 3.24 -4.83
N ALA A 246 8.84 3.82 -3.70
CA ALA A 246 7.71 3.28 -2.93
C ALA A 246 6.47 3.20 -3.81
N ASN A 247 6.20 4.26 -4.58
CA ASN A 247 5.14 4.34 -5.58
C ASN A 247 5.26 3.23 -6.64
N ILE A 248 6.42 3.09 -7.28
CA ILE A 248 6.64 2.01 -8.27
C ILE A 248 6.36 0.62 -7.69
N LEU A 249 6.67 0.39 -6.41
CA LEU A 249 6.44 -0.89 -5.73
C LEU A 249 4.96 -1.13 -5.35
N THR A 250 4.07 -0.15 -5.56
CA THR A 250 2.64 -0.27 -5.31
C THR A 250 1.85 -0.73 -6.55
N PHE A 251 0.54 -0.50 -6.56
CA PHE A 251 -0.41 -1.08 -7.52
C PHE A 251 -0.18 -0.64 -8.96
N ASN A 252 -0.03 0.66 -9.24
CA ASN A 252 -0.14 1.19 -10.61
C ASN A 252 0.91 0.62 -11.58
N THR A 253 2.18 0.58 -11.17
CA THR A 253 3.23 0.03 -12.05
C THR A 253 3.02 -1.46 -12.30
N ARG A 254 2.58 -2.21 -11.28
CA ARG A 254 2.25 -3.63 -11.41
C ARG A 254 1.10 -3.85 -12.37
N ALA A 255 0.03 -3.07 -12.22
CA ALA A 255 -1.13 -3.13 -13.09
C ALA A 255 -0.72 -2.87 -14.56
N ILE A 256 0.08 -1.83 -14.82
CA ILE A 256 0.56 -1.52 -16.18
C ILE A 256 1.37 -2.69 -16.76
N VAL A 257 2.34 -3.23 -16.02
CA VAL A 257 3.16 -4.34 -16.53
C VAL A 257 2.36 -5.62 -16.68
N LEU A 258 1.41 -5.88 -15.78
CA LEU A 258 0.43 -6.96 -15.91
C LEU A 258 -0.36 -6.81 -17.22
N TYR A 259 -0.92 -5.63 -17.48
CA TYR A 259 -1.69 -5.35 -18.71
C TYR A 259 -0.84 -5.58 -19.96
N ILE A 260 0.39 -5.06 -19.99
CA ILE A 260 1.31 -5.25 -21.11
C ILE A 260 1.62 -6.74 -21.30
N SER A 261 1.93 -7.47 -20.23
CA SER A 261 2.24 -8.90 -20.31
C SER A 261 1.08 -9.73 -20.88
N LEU A 262 -0.16 -9.39 -20.50
CA LEU A 262 -1.36 -10.06 -20.98
C LEU A 262 -1.65 -9.70 -22.45
N LEU A 263 -1.55 -8.42 -22.82
CA LEU A 263 -1.76 -7.94 -24.19
C LEU A 263 -0.71 -8.46 -25.17
N CYS A 264 0.52 -8.71 -24.69
CA CYS A 264 1.58 -9.35 -25.46
C CYS A 264 1.50 -10.90 -25.44
N PHE A 265 0.46 -11.48 -24.85
CA PHE A 265 0.26 -12.94 -24.73
C PHE A 265 1.40 -13.67 -24.01
N VAL A 266 2.10 -12.99 -23.10
CA VAL A 266 3.21 -13.55 -22.29
C VAL A 266 3.00 -13.31 -20.78
N PRO A 267 1.88 -13.79 -20.19
CA PRO A 267 1.53 -13.49 -18.80
C PRO A 267 2.56 -14.00 -17.77
N TRP A 268 3.35 -15.02 -18.10
CA TRP A 268 4.44 -15.49 -17.23
C TRP A 268 5.53 -14.43 -17.01
N ALA A 269 5.72 -13.49 -17.96
CA ALA A 269 6.72 -12.45 -17.87
C ALA A 269 6.44 -11.48 -16.69
N TYR A 270 5.19 -11.34 -16.29
CA TYR A 270 4.81 -10.55 -15.12
C TYR A 270 5.43 -11.10 -13.83
N PHE A 271 5.44 -12.42 -13.63
CA PHE A 271 6.07 -13.02 -12.45
C PHE A 271 7.60 -12.83 -12.46
N ILE A 272 8.22 -12.88 -13.63
CA ILE A 272 9.66 -12.61 -13.76
C ILE A 272 9.97 -11.15 -13.41
N PHE A 273 9.18 -10.21 -13.91
CA PHE A 273 9.29 -8.80 -13.57
C PHE A 273 9.15 -8.55 -12.06
N GLU A 274 8.16 -9.20 -11.43
CA GLU A 274 7.90 -9.15 -9.99
C GLU A 274 9.11 -9.61 -9.15
N ILE A 275 9.76 -10.70 -9.56
CA ILE A 275 10.89 -11.30 -8.85
C ILE A 275 12.20 -10.55 -9.13
N THR A 276 12.33 -9.91 -10.30
CA THR A 276 13.59 -9.27 -10.72
C THR A 276 13.57 -7.76 -10.49
N VAL A 277 12.90 -7.01 -11.36
CA VAL A 277 12.88 -5.55 -11.38
C VAL A 277 12.38 -4.99 -10.05
N MET A 278 11.27 -5.51 -9.55
CA MET A 278 10.67 -5.00 -8.31
C MET A 278 11.52 -5.31 -7.07
N ASN A 279 12.20 -6.46 -7.02
CA ASN A 279 13.14 -6.75 -5.94
C ASN A 279 14.38 -5.85 -5.99
N VAL A 280 14.92 -5.55 -7.18
CA VAL A 280 16.04 -4.61 -7.31
C VAL A 280 15.65 -3.23 -6.75
N LEU A 281 14.48 -2.72 -7.11
CA LEU A 281 13.96 -1.45 -6.59
C LEU A 281 13.71 -1.50 -5.08
N PHE A 282 13.17 -2.61 -4.58
CA PHE A 282 12.96 -2.84 -3.16
C PHE A 282 14.27 -2.77 -2.36
N PHE A 283 15.29 -3.52 -2.77
CA PHE A 283 16.58 -3.52 -2.07
C PHE A 283 17.28 -2.16 -2.15
N TYR A 284 17.23 -1.50 -3.31
CA TYR A 284 17.78 -0.16 -3.48
C TYR A 284 17.09 0.87 -2.57
N MET A 285 15.75 0.93 -2.58
CA MET A 285 14.97 1.84 -1.75
C MET A 285 15.26 1.60 -0.26
N ARG A 286 15.24 0.34 0.17
CA ARG A 286 15.57 -0.08 1.54
C ARG A 286 16.95 0.41 1.95
N GLN A 287 17.96 0.11 1.14
CA GLN A 287 19.34 0.48 1.45
C GLN A 287 19.50 2.00 1.62
N ARG A 288 18.91 2.79 0.71
CA ARG A 288 19.01 4.26 0.74
C ARG A 288 18.28 4.84 1.95
N HIS A 289 17.09 4.34 2.26
CA HIS A 289 16.33 4.80 3.43
C HIS A 289 17.04 4.42 4.75
N GLU A 290 17.54 3.18 4.86
CA GLU A 290 18.26 2.72 6.05
C GLU A 290 19.62 3.42 6.23
N GLN A 291 20.28 3.81 5.14
CA GLN A 291 21.49 4.64 5.20
C GLN A 291 21.16 6.04 5.71
N LEU A 292 20.07 6.67 5.23
CA LEU A 292 19.60 7.95 5.74
C LEU A 292 19.33 7.88 7.25
N CYS A 293 18.59 6.87 7.71
CA CYS A 293 18.30 6.72 9.13
C CYS A 293 19.56 6.54 9.99
N ARG A 294 20.57 5.80 9.50
CA ARG A 294 21.87 5.66 10.18
C ARG A 294 22.61 6.98 10.27
N GLN A 295 22.65 7.75 9.19
CA GLN A 295 23.32 9.07 9.17
C GLN A 295 22.65 10.05 10.14
N LEU A 296 21.32 10.13 10.12
CA LEU A 296 20.57 10.97 11.05
C LEU A 296 20.77 10.54 12.50
N TYR A 297 20.83 9.23 12.75
CA TYR A 297 21.12 8.70 14.09
C TYR A 297 22.52 9.08 14.58
N GLN A 298 23.55 8.99 13.73
CA GLN A 298 24.91 9.41 14.08
C GLN A 298 25.00 10.92 14.34
N ASN A 299 24.22 11.70 13.62
CA ASN A 299 24.20 13.16 13.74
C ASN A 299 23.21 13.68 14.78
N LEU A 300 22.49 12.82 15.52
CA LEU A 300 21.56 13.19 16.59
C LEU A 300 22.11 14.28 17.54
N PRO A 301 23.36 14.17 18.06
CA PRO A 301 23.93 15.18 18.95
C PRO A 301 24.00 16.59 18.34
N THR A 302 24.11 16.70 17.02
CA THR A 302 24.15 17.98 16.30
C THR A 302 22.79 18.69 16.29
N TYR A 303 21.70 17.92 16.28
CA TYR A 303 20.34 18.45 16.36
C TYR A 303 19.96 18.84 17.79
N GLU A 304 20.63 18.27 18.79
CA GLU A 304 20.42 18.54 20.22
C GLU A 304 20.92 19.91 20.64
N ALA A 305 21.89 20.51 19.93
CA ALA A 305 22.32 21.89 20.17
C ALA A 305 21.24 22.94 19.81
N SER A 306 20.11 22.49 19.25
CA SER A 306 18.97 23.30 18.81
C SER A 306 17.64 22.91 19.47
N ILE A 307 17.67 22.02 20.49
CA ILE A 307 16.53 21.68 21.37
C ILE A 307 16.77 22.39 22.70
#